data_AF-A0A316SL84-F1
#
_entry.id   AF-A0A316SL84-F1
#
_cell.length_a   1.000
_cell.length_b   1.000
_cell.length_c   1.000
_cell.angle_alpha   90.00
_cell.angle_beta   90.00
_cell.angle_gamma   90.00
#
_symmetry.space_group_name_H-M   'P 1'
#
loop_
_entity.id
_entity.type
_entity.pdbx_description
1 polymer ?
#
loop_
_entity_poly.entity_id
_entity_poly.type
_entity_poly.pdbx_seq_one_letter_code
_entity_poly.pdbx_strand_id
1 'polypeptide(L)'
;MKIFLINRSDVLLFSDDKKLKVGKENGREYIDAPVLPDGRIVLRAIRKPELSYPNWWLYSAFFWIIGILGLFTPRYSRFDYALDCNVILDSGQTQDIWLRFNHFVNKKSSIPVAAVTVPEGTVATLENAAYVYDKTSCRRRKVYKLVSLLMRVAVIVAVCFIII
;
A
#
# COMPACT_ATOMS: atom_id res chain seq x y z
N MET A 1 9.39 -6.52 -20.74
CA MET A 1 8.58 -5.43 -21.32
C MET A 1 8.43 -4.32 -20.29
N LYS A 2 8.53 -3.04 -20.68
CA LYS A 2 8.33 -1.92 -19.77
C LYS A 2 6.84 -1.68 -19.54
N ILE A 3 6.42 -1.56 -18.29
CA ILE A 3 5.06 -1.19 -17.91
C ILE A 3 5.13 0.05 -17.04
N PHE A 4 4.51 1.12 -17.50
CA PHE A 4 4.50 2.40 -16.80
C PHE A 4 3.40 2.44 -15.75
N LEU A 5 3.71 3.03 -14.59
CA LEU A 5 2.84 3.05 -13.43
C LEU A 5 2.41 4.48 -13.13
N ILE A 6 1.09 4.69 -13.05
CA ILE A 6 0.49 5.97 -12.71
C ILE A 6 -0.15 5.84 -11.33
N ASN A 7 0.17 6.76 -10.41
CA ASN A 7 -0.41 6.84 -9.05
C ASN A 7 -0.24 5.58 -8.19
N ARG A 8 0.84 4.79 -8.41
CA ARG A 8 1.16 3.57 -7.65
C ARG A 8 1.14 3.77 -6.13
N SER A 9 1.67 4.90 -5.64
CA SER A 9 1.84 5.19 -4.20
C SER A 9 2.57 4.05 -3.45
N ASP A 10 1.86 3.27 -2.64
CA ASP A 10 2.38 2.18 -1.80
C ASP A 10 2.10 0.77 -2.37
N VAL A 11 1.54 0.65 -3.57
CA VAL A 11 1.28 -0.66 -4.20
C VAL A 11 2.59 -1.33 -4.61
N LEU A 12 2.82 -2.55 -4.13
CA LEU A 12 3.93 -3.40 -4.51
C LEU A 12 3.52 -4.29 -5.69
N LEU A 13 4.42 -4.47 -6.65
CA LEU A 13 4.20 -5.31 -7.82
C LEU A 13 5.11 -6.52 -7.76
N PHE A 14 4.52 -7.68 -8.01
CA PHE A 14 5.20 -8.97 -8.06
C PHE A 14 4.95 -9.62 -9.42
N SER A 15 5.91 -10.39 -9.88
CA SER A 15 5.70 -11.38 -10.94
C SER A 15 6.10 -12.72 -10.34
N ASP A 16 5.19 -13.67 -10.36
CA ASP A 16 5.23 -14.87 -9.52
C ASP A 16 5.46 -14.49 -8.04
N ASP A 17 6.57 -14.94 -7.44
CA ASP A 17 6.97 -14.62 -6.07
C ASP A 17 8.06 -13.53 -5.97
N LYS A 18 8.51 -12.98 -7.11
CA LYS A 18 9.58 -11.98 -7.15
C LYS A 18 9.01 -10.57 -7.16
N LYS A 19 9.40 -9.78 -6.16
CA LYS A 19 9.11 -8.34 -6.13
C LYS A 19 9.83 -7.65 -7.29
N LEU A 20 9.08 -6.96 -8.14
CA LEU A 20 9.62 -6.19 -9.24
C LEU A 20 10.24 -4.89 -8.71
N LYS A 21 11.40 -4.52 -9.25
CA LYS A 21 12.04 -3.24 -8.97
C LYS A 21 11.35 -2.15 -9.77
N VAL A 22 11.06 -1.03 -9.12
CA VAL A 22 10.48 0.15 -9.76
C VAL A 22 11.64 1.03 -10.23
N GLY A 23 11.70 1.25 -11.54
CA GLY A 23 12.58 2.23 -12.17
C GLY A 23 11.88 3.59 -12.31
N LYS A 24 12.66 4.63 -12.59
CA LYS A 24 12.14 5.96 -12.91
C LYS A 24 12.78 6.45 -14.20
N GLU A 25 11.95 6.88 -15.14
CA GLU A 25 12.38 7.39 -16.45
C GLU A 25 11.51 8.60 -16.80
N ASN A 26 12.13 9.74 -17.12
CA ASN A 26 11.44 11.00 -17.47
C ASN A 26 10.34 11.42 -16.48
N GLY A 27 10.59 11.22 -15.17
CA GLY A 27 9.63 11.54 -14.11
C GLY A 27 8.51 10.52 -13.91
N ARG A 28 8.49 9.44 -14.69
CA ARG A 28 7.47 8.37 -14.66
C ARG A 28 8.04 7.12 -13.99
N GLU A 29 7.23 6.46 -13.18
CA GLU A 29 7.58 5.15 -12.61
C GLU A 29 7.32 4.05 -13.63
N TYR A 30 8.22 3.08 -13.74
CA TYR A 30 8.03 1.90 -14.59
C TYR A 30 8.54 0.64 -13.88
N ILE A 31 8.08 -0.51 -14.35
CA ILE A 31 8.63 -1.82 -14.01
C ILE A 31 9.02 -2.55 -15.29
N ASP A 32 10.10 -3.31 -15.21
CA ASP A 32 10.43 -4.31 -16.23
C ASP A 32 9.77 -5.62 -15.86
N ALA A 33 8.66 -5.93 -16.53
CA ALA A 33 7.93 -7.17 -16.32
C ALA A 33 8.48 -8.27 -17.23
N PRO A 34 8.71 -9.48 -16.70
CA PRO A 34 9.07 -10.64 -17.51
C PRO A 34 7.87 -11.04 -18.39
N VAL A 35 8.15 -11.35 -19.65
CA VAL A 35 7.16 -11.91 -20.57
C VAL A 35 7.27 -13.43 -20.47
N LEU A 36 6.16 -14.10 -20.19
CA LEU A 36 6.10 -15.56 -20.13
C LEU A 36 6.24 -16.16 -21.55
N PRO A 37 6.64 -17.44 -21.66
CA PRO A 37 6.78 -18.13 -22.95
C PRO A 37 5.52 -18.05 -23.83
N ASP A 38 4.36 -17.99 -23.17
CA ASP A 38 3.01 -17.93 -23.74
C ASP A 38 2.67 -16.54 -24.31
N GLY A 39 3.60 -15.58 -24.23
CA GLY A 39 3.36 -14.18 -24.61
C GLY A 39 2.50 -13.42 -23.60
N ARG A 40 2.27 -13.95 -22.39
CA ARG A 40 1.49 -13.26 -21.35
C ARG A 40 2.40 -12.58 -20.33
N ILE A 41 1.90 -11.55 -19.67
CA ILE A 41 2.55 -10.91 -18.52
C ILE A 41 1.59 -11.02 -17.35
N VAL A 42 2.02 -11.71 -16.29
CA VAL A 42 1.25 -11.87 -15.06
C VAL A 42 1.90 -11.03 -13.96
N LEU A 43 1.13 -10.08 -13.44
CA LEU A 43 1.53 -9.22 -12.36
C LEU A 43 0.56 -9.36 -11.19
N ARG A 44 1.10 -9.44 -9.98
CA ARG A 44 0.33 -9.37 -8.75
C ARG A 44 0.61 -8.05 -8.05
N ALA A 45 -0.41 -7.19 -7.99
CA ALA A 45 -0.39 -5.91 -7.31
C ALA A 45 -0.90 -6.08 -5.88
N ILE A 46 -0.01 -5.93 -4.90
CA ILE A 46 -0.32 -6.08 -3.47
C ILE A 46 -0.13 -4.75 -2.76
N ARG A 47 -1.16 -4.36 -2.01
CA ARG A 47 -1.08 -3.29 -1.02
C ARG A 47 -1.58 -3.84 0.30
N LYS A 48 -0.77 -3.72 1.36
CA LYS A 48 -1.21 -3.98 2.72
C LYS A 48 -0.84 -2.80 3.62
N PRO A 49 -1.79 -2.26 4.39
CA PRO A 49 -1.49 -1.24 5.38
C PRO A 49 -0.46 -1.74 6.42
N GLU A 50 0.40 -0.85 6.90
CA GLU A 50 1.48 -1.16 7.86
C GLU A 50 0.96 -1.79 9.16
N LEU A 51 -0.22 -1.37 9.62
CA LEU A 51 -0.83 -1.90 10.84
C LEU A 51 -1.47 -3.28 10.64
N SER A 52 -1.57 -3.76 9.41
CA SER A 52 -2.09 -5.09 9.10
C SER A 52 -1.05 -6.19 9.32
N TYR A 53 0.24 -5.85 9.35
CA TYR A 53 1.31 -6.83 9.59
C TYR A 53 1.25 -7.40 11.02
N PRO A 54 1.65 -8.67 11.24
CA PRO A 54 1.62 -9.31 12.56
C PRO A 54 2.42 -8.55 13.63
N ASN A 55 3.60 -8.04 13.26
CA ASN A 55 4.54 -7.41 14.18
C ASN A 55 4.34 -5.88 14.29
N TRP A 56 3.13 -5.38 14.02
CA TRP A 56 2.81 -3.95 14.01
C TRP A 56 3.14 -3.25 15.34
N TRP A 57 3.01 -3.95 16.47
CA TRP A 57 3.22 -3.40 17.80
C TRP A 57 4.70 -3.10 18.07
N LEU A 58 5.62 -3.95 17.60
CA LEU A 58 7.07 -3.72 17.72
C LEU A 58 7.51 -2.50 16.93
N TYR A 59 7.08 -2.44 15.67
CA TYR A 59 7.32 -1.28 14.81
C TYR A 59 6.76 -0.02 15.48
N SER A 60 5.54 -0.10 16.03
CA SER A 60 4.90 1.02 16.71
C SER A 60 5.65 1.48 17.95
N ALA A 61 6.11 0.56 18.79
CA ALA A 61 6.89 0.88 19.98
C ALA A 61 8.23 1.52 19.62
N PHE A 62 8.95 0.95 18.65
CA PHE A 62 10.25 1.46 18.19
C PHE A 62 10.17 2.91 17.72
N PHE A 63 9.22 3.22 16.84
CA PHE A 63 9.03 4.59 16.36
C PHE A 63 8.50 5.52 17.45
N TRP A 64 7.72 5.02 18.41
CA TRP A 64 7.23 5.83 19.52
C TRP A 64 8.35 6.27 20.46
N ILE A 65 9.29 5.37 20.75
CA ILE A 65 10.49 5.66 21.57
C ILE A 65 11.40 6.66 20.86
N ILE A 66 11.77 6.38 19.61
CA ILE A 66 12.68 7.24 18.83
C ILE A 66 12.04 8.59 18.52
N GLY A 67 10.73 8.60 18.27
CA GLY A 67 10.00 9.80 17.91
C GLY A 67 9.66 10.73 19.06
N ILE A 68 10.42 10.73 20.16
CA ILE A 68 10.17 11.51 21.39
C ILE A 68 8.71 11.34 21.85
N LEU A 69 8.38 10.17 22.41
CA LEU A 69 7.03 9.85 22.91
C LEU A 69 5.95 9.90 21.80
N GLY A 70 6.39 9.59 20.58
CA GLY A 70 5.58 9.59 19.37
C GLY A 70 5.17 10.95 18.82
N LEU A 71 5.79 12.05 19.24
CA LEU A 71 5.61 13.36 18.58
C LEU A 71 6.08 13.31 17.11
N PHE A 72 7.16 12.58 16.86
CA PHE A 72 7.76 12.38 15.53
C PHE A 72 7.53 10.98 14.96
N THR A 73 6.57 10.20 15.47
CA THR A 73 6.24 8.92 14.82
C THR A 73 5.78 9.17 13.39
N PRO A 74 6.25 8.37 12.41
CA PRO A 74 5.73 8.44 11.05
C PRO A 74 4.22 8.29 11.10
N ARG A 75 3.53 9.18 10.38
CA ARG A 75 2.07 9.14 10.30
C ARG A 75 1.69 7.88 9.51
N TYR A 76 1.34 6.81 10.22
CA TYR A 76 0.80 5.59 9.62
C TYR A 76 -0.22 5.96 8.54
N SER A 77 -0.09 5.34 7.36
CA SER A 77 -1.02 5.56 6.24
C SER A 77 -2.44 5.51 6.77
N ARG A 78 -3.26 6.54 6.49
CA ARG A 78 -4.66 6.64 6.93
C ARG A 78 -5.60 5.74 6.11
N PHE A 79 -5.06 5.04 5.13
CA PHE A 79 -5.79 4.21 4.21
C PHE A 79 -5.84 2.78 4.74
N ASP A 80 -7.03 2.37 5.20
CA ASP A 80 -7.30 1.06 5.81
C ASP A 80 -7.73 0.01 4.78
N TYR A 81 -7.37 0.16 3.49
CA TYR A 81 -7.74 -0.83 2.47
C TYR A 81 -6.53 -1.59 1.97
N ALA A 82 -6.73 -2.88 1.78
CA ALA A 82 -5.78 -3.78 1.16
C ALA A 82 -6.14 -3.98 -0.33
N LEU A 83 -5.13 -4.28 -1.14
CA LEU A 83 -5.27 -4.69 -2.53
C LEU A 83 -4.51 -5.99 -2.71
N ASP A 84 -5.13 -6.96 -3.37
CA ASP A 84 -4.48 -8.16 -3.87
C ASP A 84 -5.10 -8.46 -5.23
N CYS A 85 -4.53 -7.85 -6.27
CA CYS A 85 -5.06 -7.89 -7.61
C CYS A 85 -4.08 -8.60 -8.53
N ASN A 86 -4.59 -9.52 -9.35
CA ASN A 86 -3.82 -10.10 -10.45
C ASN A 86 -4.18 -9.37 -11.74
N VAL A 87 -3.14 -8.93 -12.45
CA VAL A 87 -3.21 -8.24 -13.73
C VAL A 87 -2.54 -9.15 -14.75
N ILE A 88 -3.32 -9.70 -15.66
CA ILE A 88 -2.84 -10.55 -16.75
C ILE A 88 -2.98 -9.76 -18.05
N LEU A 89 -1.85 -9.45 -18.66
CA LEU A 89 -1.74 -8.68 -19.89
C LEU A 89 -1.29 -9.61 -21.02
N ASP A 90 -1.81 -9.38 -22.22
CA ASP A 90 -1.34 -10.07 -23.42
C ASP A 90 -0.23 -9.24 -24.10
N SER A 91 0.96 -9.83 -24.28
CA SER A 91 2.15 -9.16 -24.86
C SER A 91 2.04 -9.00 -26.38
N GLY A 92 0.95 -9.46 -27.01
CA GLY A 92 0.67 -9.22 -28.43
C GLY A 92 0.58 -7.73 -28.81
N GLN A 93 0.60 -6.81 -27.84
CA GLN A 93 0.62 -5.37 -28.06
C GLN A 93 2.04 -4.79 -27.94
N THR A 94 2.52 -4.18 -29.03
CA THR A 94 3.83 -3.51 -29.12
C THR A 94 3.86 -2.10 -28.51
N GLN A 95 2.77 -1.65 -27.88
CA GLN A 95 2.68 -0.33 -27.26
C GLN A 95 3.08 -0.36 -25.78
N ASP A 96 3.57 0.78 -25.29
CA ASP A 96 3.82 1.00 -23.87
C ASP A 96 2.54 0.77 -23.05
N ILE A 97 2.55 -0.24 -22.19
CA ILE A 97 1.40 -0.54 -21.32
C ILE A 97 1.44 0.40 -20.12
N TRP A 98 0.31 1.03 -19.81
CA TRP A 98 0.15 1.88 -18.64
C TRP A 98 -0.80 1.23 -17.64
N LEU A 99 -0.40 1.16 -16.37
CA LEU A 99 -1.27 0.76 -15.27
C LEU A 99 -1.55 1.98 -14.40
N ARG A 100 -2.82 2.39 -14.35
CA ARG A 100 -3.27 3.48 -13.49
C ARG A 100 -3.91 2.91 -12.23
N PHE A 101 -3.33 3.27 -11.09
CA PHE A 101 -3.92 2.95 -9.79
C PHE A 101 -4.84 4.08 -9.38
N ASN A 102 -6.13 3.79 -9.22
CA ASN A 102 -7.09 4.79 -8.80
C ASN A 102 -6.97 5.03 -7.29
N HIS A 103 -6.76 6.29 -6.91
CA HIS A 103 -6.78 6.69 -5.52
C HIS A 103 -8.23 6.82 -5.06
N PHE A 104 -8.71 5.91 -4.21
CA PHE A 104 -10.09 5.98 -3.72
C PHE A 104 -10.29 7.21 -2.84
N VAL A 105 -11.22 8.07 -3.25
CA VAL A 105 -11.63 9.28 -2.50
C VAL A 105 -12.79 8.98 -1.54
N ASN A 106 -13.50 7.86 -1.66
CA ASN A 106 -14.79 7.71 -0.97
C ASN A 106 -14.79 6.67 0.15
N LYS A 107 -14.70 7.12 1.40
CA LYS A 107 -14.80 6.32 2.63
C LYS A 107 -16.21 5.71 2.88
N LYS A 108 -17.20 6.01 2.04
CA LYS A 108 -18.63 5.72 2.32
C LYS A 108 -19.44 5.15 1.14
N SER A 109 -18.84 4.88 -0.02
CA SER A 109 -19.59 4.32 -1.14
C SER A 109 -19.70 2.79 -1.02
N SER A 110 -20.93 2.27 -1.12
CA SER A 110 -21.26 0.84 -1.19
C SER A 110 -20.81 0.16 -2.49
N ILE A 111 -20.25 0.93 -3.43
CA ILE A 111 -19.83 0.48 -4.75
C ILE A 111 -18.31 0.22 -4.73
N PRO A 112 -17.86 -1.00 -5.09
CA PRO A 112 -16.44 -1.28 -5.27
C PRO A 112 -15.95 -0.52 -6.51
N VAL A 113 -15.01 0.41 -6.35
CA VAL A 113 -14.34 1.10 -7.47
C VAL A 113 -13.11 0.29 -7.83
N ALA A 114 -12.87 0.16 -9.13
CA ALA A 114 -11.70 -0.53 -9.65
C ALA A 114 -10.41 0.16 -9.17
N ALA A 115 -9.57 -0.60 -8.48
CA ALA A 115 -8.27 -0.22 -7.94
C ALA A 115 -7.22 -0.01 -9.03
N VAL A 116 -7.35 -0.75 -10.14
CA VAL A 116 -6.47 -0.68 -11.30
C VAL A 116 -7.33 -0.44 -12.54
N THR A 117 -6.96 0.54 -13.34
CA THR A 117 -7.49 0.75 -14.68
C THR A 117 -6.37 0.70 -15.70
N VAL A 118 -6.68 0.08 -16.84
CA VAL A 118 -5.79 0.02 -18.00
C VAL A 118 -6.37 0.95 -19.07
N PRO A 119 -5.55 1.73 -19.80
CA PRO A 119 -6.04 2.60 -20.86
C PRO A 119 -6.83 1.86 -21.93
N GLU A 120 -7.71 2.59 -22.61
CA GLU A 120 -8.47 2.08 -23.76
C GLU A 120 -7.52 1.58 -24.85
N GLY A 121 -7.76 0.37 -25.34
CA GLY A 121 -6.94 -0.28 -26.37
C GLY A 121 -6.07 -1.43 -25.88
N THR A 122 -5.89 -1.62 -24.57
CA THR A 122 -5.13 -2.76 -24.02
C THR A 122 -6.02 -3.93 -23.62
N VAL A 123 -5.73 -5.12 -24.13
CA VAL A 123 -6.38 -6.36 -23.70
C VAL A 123 -5.76 -6.79 -22.37
N ALA A 124 -6.44 -6.45 -21.28
CA ALA A 124 -6.04 -6.78 -19.92
C ALA A 124 -7.17 -7.50 -19.20
N THR A 125 -6.84 -8.61 -18.56
CA THR A 125 -7.74 -9.30 -17.63
C THR A 125 -7.33 -8.94 -16.21
N LEU A 126 -8.28 -8.38 -15.46
CA LEU A 126 -8.09 -7.88 -14.10
C LEU A 126 -8.90 -8.75 -13.13
N GLU A 127 -8.22 -9.50 -12.28
CA GLU A 127 -8.85 -10.27 -11.22
C GLU A 127 -8.68 -9.55 -9.88
N ASN A 128 -9.74 -9.53 -9.07
CA ASN A 128 -9.73 -8.91 -7.74
C ASN A 128 -9.26 -7.45 -7.74
N ALA A 129 -9.55 -6.71 -8.80
CA ALA A 129 -9.17 -5.31 -8.95
C ALA A 129 -9.99 -4.35 -8.08
N ALA A 130 -10.44 -4.77 -6.88
CA ALA A 130 -11.15 -3.92 -5.93
C ALA A 130 -10.34 -3.80 -4.64
N TYR A 131 -10.31 -2.61 -4.06
CA TYR A 131 -9.77 -2.41 -2.72
C TYR A 131 -10.69 -3.03 -1.67
N VAL A 132 -10.16 -3.90 -0.82
CA VAL A 132 -10.89 -4.56 0.26
C VAL A 132 -10.62 -3.84 1.58
N TYR A 133 -11.68 -3.48 2.31
CA TYR A 133 -11.55 -2.80 3.59
C TYR A 133 -10.97 -3.74 4.66
N ASP A 134 -9.84 -3.34 5.25
CA ASP A 134 -9.18 -4.07 6.31
C ASP A 134 -9.61 -3.56 7.69
N LYS A 135 -10.62 -4.25 8.24
CA LYS A 135 -11.13 -4.02 9.61
C LYS A 135 -10.04 -4.17 10.67
N THR A 136 -9.05 -5.04 10.47
CA THR A 136 -8.00 -5.31 11.45
C THR A 136 -7.06 -4.11 11.58
N SER A 137 -6.67 -3.52 10.45
CA SER A 137 -5.85 -2.31 10.39
C SER A 137 -6.52 -1.13 11.10
N CYS A 138 -7.81 -0.94 10.84
CA CYS A 138 -8.57 0.13 11.46
C CYS A 138 -8.65 -0.03 12.99
N ARG A 139 -8.93 -1.26 13.48
CA ARG A 139 -8.97 -1.56 14.92
C ARG A 139 -7.61 -1.31 15.57
N ARG A 140 -6.53 -1.81 14.97
CA ARG A 140 -5.16 -1.63 15.49
C ARG A 140 -4.75 -0.16 15.51
N ARG A 141 -5.15 0.64 14.52
CA ARG A 141 -4.91 2.09 14.54
C ARG A 141 -5.60 2.78 15.72
N LYS A 142 -6.84 2.40 16.04
CA LYS A 142 -7.54 2.92 17.22
C LYS A 142 -6.81 2.56 18.51
N VAL A 143 -6.37 1.30 18.62
CA VAL A 143 -5.58 0.83 19.78
C VAL A 143 -4.27 1.61 19.91
N TYR A 144 -3.50 1.75 18.83
CA TYR A 144 -2.25 2.53 18.84
C TYR A 144 -2.45 3.96 19.33
N LYS A 145 -3.47 4.66 18.82
CA LYS A 145 -3.77 6.04 19.24
C LYS A 145 -4.10 6.13 20.72
N LEU A 146 -4.90 5.18 21.23
CA LEU A 146 -5.30 5.16 22.64
C LEU A 146 -4.12 4.86 23.55
N VAL A 147 -3.32 3.83 23.23
CA VAL A 147 -2.12 3.46 24.01
C VAL A 147 -1.08 4.58 23.98
N SER A 148 -0.82 5.17 22.80
CA SER A 148 0.11 6.30 22.66
C SER A 148 -0.30 7.51 23.51
N LEU A 149 -1.60 7.80 23.58
CA LEU A 149 -2.12 8.86 24.45
C LEU A 149 -1.91 8.54 25.93
N LEU A 150 -2.29 7.33 26.37
CA LEU A 150 -2.12 6.91 27.77
C LEU A 150 -0.65 6.93 28.20
N MET A 151 0.26 6.45 27.34
CA MET A 151 1.69 6.46 27.61
C MET A 151 2.25 7.89 27.75
N ARG A 152 1.76 8.84 26.94
CA ARG A 152 2.14 10.26 27.11
C ARG A 152 1.69 10.82 28.46
N VAL A 153 0.45 10.54 28.86
CA VAL A 153 -0.07 10.96 30.17
C VAL A 153 0.77 10.35 31.30
N ALA A 154 1.07 9.05 31.23
CA ALA A 154 1.90 8.37 32.22
C ALA A 154 3.30 9.00 32.34
N VAL A 155 3.93 9.35 31.22
CA VAL A 155 5.25 10.01 31.21
C VAL A 155 5.17 11.41 31.80
N ILE A 156 4.12 12.19 31.50
CA ILE A 156 3.91 13.51 32.12
C ILE A 156 3.78 13.39 33.64
N VAL A 157 2.97 12.45 34.13
CA VAL A 157 2.78 12.21 35.56
C VAL A 157 4.10 11.79 36.23
N ALA A 158 4.87 10.89 35.61
CA ALA A 158 6.16 10.46 36.13
C ALA A 158 7.17 11.62 36.22
N VAL A 159 7.23 12.48 35.20
CA VAL A 159 8.09 13.67 35.21
C VAL A 159 7.66 14.64 36.31
N CYS A 160 6.35 14.89 36.47
CA CYS A 160 5.85 15.73 37.57
C CYS A 160 6.23 15.18 38.94
N PHE A 161 6.17 13.87 39.14
CA PHE A 161 6.51 13.24 40.42
C PHE A 161 8.01 13.29 40.75
N ILE A 162 8.88 13.29 39.74
CA ILE A 162 10.34 13.41 39.93
C ILE A 162 10.77 14.86 40.24
N ILE A 163 10.00 15.83 39.75
CA ILE A 163 10.30 17.26 39.93
C ILE A 163 9.83 17.77 41.31
N ILE A 164 8.81 17.12 41.89
CA ILE A 164 8.30 17.40 43.25
C ILE A 164 9.20 16.73 44.30
#